data_AF-A0A936MF43-F1
#
_entry.id   AF-A0A936MF43-F1
#
_cell.length_a   1.000
_cell.length_b   1.000
_cell.length_c   1.000
_cell.angle_alpha   90.00
_cell.angle_beta   90.00
_cell.angle_gamma   90.00
#
_symmetry.space_group_name_H-M   'P 1'
#
loop_
_entity.id
_entity.type
_entity.pdbx_description
1 polymer ?
#
loop_
_entity_poly.entity_id
_entity_poly.type
_entity_poly.pdbx_seq_one_letter_code
_entity_poly.pdbx_strand_id
1 'polypeptide(L)'
;MLSPIGLSVAEVSASLTSARSGVAMIEAAPLQKRFPAGIIKQTFDDRFTKLELPYLDRCQQLAILAARDAIHDAGLDSFANYGQRAGIYYGNVAGGKVTEQAWYQQLLVDSKHASRPFTAMAIMHNGGAAQISIRHQVLGPVVTHGSACSASSIAIGEAMRAIRDGYLDIAVAEVPKRR
;
A
#
# COMPACT_ATOMS: atom_id res chain seq x y z
N MET A 1 -0.28 -3.44 10.32
CA MET A 1 1.11 -3.23 9.83
C MET A 1 1.57 -4.50 9.12
N LEU A 2 2.02 -4.41 7.86
CA LEU A 2 2.47 -5.55 7.07
C LEU A 2 3.94 -5.38 6.66
N SER A 3 4.78 -6.37 6.97
CA SER A 3 6.22 -6.32 6.66
C SER A 3 6.83 -7.71 6.52
N PRO A 4 8.06 -7.85 5.98
CA PRO A 4 8.76 -9.12 5.92
C PRO A 4 9.04 -9.80 7.28
N ILE A 5 8.94 -9.07 8.40
CA ILE A 5 9.18 -9.58 9.75
C ILE A 5 7.89 -9.83 10.55
N GLY A 6 6.72 -9.62 9.95
CA GLY A 6 5.43 -9.83 10.62
C GLY A 6 4.28 -9.17 9.86
N LEU A 7 3.10 -9.78 9.96
CA LEU A 7 1.86 -9.35 9.31
C LEU A 7 0.92 -8.58 10.26
N SER A 8 1.35 -8.36 11.49
CA SER A 8 0.64 -7.57 12.51
C SER A 8 1.65 -6.77 13.34
N VAL A 9 1.18 -5.73 14.05
CA VAL A 9 2.04 -4.94 14.95
C VAL A 9 2.65 -5.84 16.03
N ALA A 10 1.89 -6.79 16.56
CA ALA A 10 2.35 -7.75 17.56
C ALA A 10 3.46 -8.66 17.01
N GLU A 11 3.30 -9.23 15.82
CA GLU A 11 4.32 -10.05 15.18
C GLU A 11 5.59 -9.26 14.87
N VAL A 12 5.44 -8.04 14.35
CA VAL A 12 6.56 -7.15 14.07
C VAL A 12 7.32 -6.84 15.36
N SER A 13 6.61 -6.47 16.43
CA SER A 13 7.20 -6.20 17.74
C SER A 13 7.97 -7.41 18.27
N ALA A 14 7.35 -8.60 18.25
CA ALA A 14 7.99 -9.84 18.67
C ALA A 14 9.23 -10.17 17.84
N SER A 15 9.22 -9.92 16.53
CA SER A 15 10.37 -10.15 15.66
C SER A 15 11.50 -9.14 15.93
N LEU A 16 11.17 -7.89 16.23
CA LEU A 16 12.15 -6.88 16.61
C LEU A 16 12.82 -7.20 17.95
N THR A 17 12.05 -7.58 18.97
CA THR A 17 12.59 -7.89 20.31
C THR A 17 13.42 -9.17 20.32
N SER A 18 13.13 -10.12 19.42
CA SER A 18 13.89 -11.37 19.27
C SER A 18 14.94 -11.34 18.16
N ALA A 19 15.21 -10.17 17.56
CA ALA A 19 16.19 -9.99 16.48
C ALA A 19 16.01 -10.94 15.28
N ARG A 20 14.75 -11.28 14.93
CA ARG A 20 14.45 -12.11 13.76
C ARG A 20 14.51 -11.30 12.48
N SER A 21 15.44 -11.67 11.60
CA SER A 21 15.55 -11.07 10.26
C SER A 21 14.43 -11.55 9.33
N GLY A 22 13.86 -10.63 8.55
CA GLY A 22 12.94 -10.92 7.46
C GLY A 22 13.63 -11.04 6.10
N VAL A 23 14.95 -10.90 6.05
CA VAL A 23 15.75 -10.98 4.83
C VAL A 23 16.11 -12.43 4.56
N ALA A 24 15.84 -12.88 3.34
CA ALA A 24 16.25 -14.18 2.83
C ALA A 24 16.90 -14.04 1.46
N MET A 25 17.65 -15.07 1.06
CA MET A 25 18.17 -15.16 -0.30
C MET A 25 17.03 -15.53 -1.25
N ILE A 26 16.71 -14.62 -2.17
CA ILE A 26 15.65 -14.76 -3.16
C ILE A 26 16.28 -15.04 -4.53
N GLU A 27 15.60 -15.86 -5.31
CA GLU A 27 15.91 -16.11 -6.71
C GLU A 27 14.81 -15.51 -7.58
N ALA A 28 15.20 -14.76 -8.61
CA ALA A 28 14.29 -14.30 -9.64
C ALA A 28 14.75 -14.91 -10.97
N ALA A 29 13.84 -15.62 -11.64
CA ALA A 29 14.15 -16.34 -12.88
C ALA A 29 14.94 -15.52 -13.92
N PRO A 30 14.66 -14.21 -14.13
CA PRO A 30 15.43 -13.41 -15.09
C PRO A 30 16.87 -13.09 -14.67
N LEU A 31 17.18 -13.12 -13.36
CA LEU A 31 18.45 -12.64 -12.83
C LEU A 31 19.53 -13.73 -12.74
N GLN A 32 19.14 -15.02 -12.81
CA GLN A 32 20.03 -16.19 -12.70
C GLN A 32 21.01 -16.14 -11.50
N LYS A 33 20.69 -15.33 -10.49
CA LYS A 33 21.50 -15.04 -9.32
C LYS A 33 20.59 -14.87 -8.11
N ARG A 34 21.09 -15.33 -6.97
CA ARG A 34 20.42 -15.12 -5.68
C ARG A 34 20.84 -13.79 -5.08
N PHE A 35 19.90 -13.06 -4.49
CA PHE A 35 20.16 -11.79 -3.82
C PHE A 35 19.37 -11.68 -2.51
N PRO A 36 19.89 -10.98 -1.49
CA PRO A 36 19.18 -10.83 -0.22
C PRO A 36 18.04 -9.82 -0.36
N ALA A 37 16.83 -10.20 0.03
CA ALA A 37 15.68 -9.31 0.10
C ALA A 37 14.68 -9.73 1.19
N GLY A 38 13.99 -8.74 1.76
CA GLY A 38 12.83 -8.96 2.63
C GLY A 38 11.55 -8.93 1.80
N ILE A 39 10.81 -10.04 1.78
CA ILE A 39 9.59 -10.18 0.98
C ILE A 39 8.49 -10.78 1.86
N ILE A 40 7.31 -10.15 1.83
CA ILE A 40 6.08 -10.79 2.29
C ILE A 40 5.75 -11.87 1.25
N LYS A 41 5.81 -13.15 1.61
CA LYS A 41 5.59 -14.26 0.67
C LYS A 41 4.10 -14.58 0.48
N GLN A 42 3.30 -14.23 1.48
CA GLN A 42 1.86 -14.46 1.49
C GLN A 42 1.17 -13.65 0.38
N THR A 43 0.19 -14.29 -0.26
CA THR A 43 -0.84 -13.63 -1.05
C THR A 43 -2.01 -13.26 -0.14
N PHE A 44 -2.83 -12.32 -0.58
CA PHE A 44 -3.97 -11.83 0.20
C PHE A 44 -5.25 -11.89 -0.61
N ASP A 45 -5.29 -12.73 -1.65
CA ASP A 45 -6.39 -12.79 -2.61
C ASP A 45 -7.70 -13.20 -1.94
N ASP A 46 -7.62 -13.99 -0.88
CA ASP A 46 -8.74 -14.42 -0.03
C ASP A 46 -9.34 -13.29 0.82
N ARG A 47 -8.65 -12.14 0.92
CA ARG A 47 -9.07 -10.97 1.70
C ARG A 47 -9.84 -9.94 0.88
N PHE A 48 -9.99 -10.17 -0.42
CA PHE A 48 -10.72 -9.31 -1.35
C PHE A 48 -11.74 -10.12 -2.13
N THR A 49 -12.77 -9.45 -2.64
CA THR A 49 -13.72 -10.11 -3.52
C THR A 49 -13.08 -10.42 -4.88
N LYS A 50 -13.58 -11.46 -5.57
CA LYS A 50 -13.17 -11.78 -6.94
C LYS A 50 -13.37 -10.61 -7.91
N LEU A 51 -14.35 -9.76 -7.61
CA LEU A 51 -14.60 -8.55 -8.37
C LEU A 51 -13.50 -7.52 -8.11
N GLU A 52 -13.03 -7.30 -6.89
CA GLU A 52 -12.00 -6.28 -6.61
C GLU A 52 -10.59 -6.65 -7.08
N LEU A 53 -10.22 -7.93 -7.08
CA LEU A 53 -8.85 -8.36 -7.37
C LEU A 53 -8.26 -7.84 -8.70
N PRO A 54 -9.00 -7.82 -9.83
CA PRO A 54 -8.50 -7.26 -11.08
C PRO A 54 -8.17 -5.76 -11.04
N TYR A 55 -8.68 -5.03 -10.04
CA TYR A 55 -8.48 -3.58 -9.86
C TYR A 55 -7.32 -3.26 -8.93
N LEU A 56 -6.76 -4.28 -8.24
CA LEU A 56 -5.82 -4.08 -7.15
C LEU A 56 -4.47 -4.71 -7.48
N ASP A 57 -3.44 -3.87 -7.56
CA ASP A 57 -2.07 -4.36 -7.51
C ASP A 57 -1.70 -4.85 -6.10
N ARG A 58 -0.70 -5.73 -6.00
CA ARG A 58 -0.17 -6.22 -4.73
C ARG A 58 0.16 -5.08 -3.75
N CYS A 59 0.75 -3.99 -4.20
CA CYS A 59 1.06 -2.87 -3.29
C CYS A 59 -0.21 -2.21 -2.72
N GLN A 60 -1.27 -2.13 -3.52
CA GLN A 60 -2.55 -1.56 -3.13
C GLN A 60 -3.27 -2.49 -2.15
N GLN A 61 -3.22 -3.80 -2.37
CA GLN A 61 -3.75 -4.80 -1.42
C GLN A 61 -3.09 -4.65 -0.04
N LEU A 62 -1.76 -4.55 0.00
CA LEU A 62 -1.03 -4.34 1.25
C LEU A 62 -1.42 -3.03 1.94
N ALA A 63 -1.51 -1.93 1.18
CA ALA A 63 -1.91 -0.63 1.71
C ALA A 63 -3.33 -0.67 2.32
N ILE A 64 -4.30 -1.28 1.62
CA ILE A 64 -5.68 -1.42 2.10
C ILE A 64 -5.74 -2.22 3.41
N LEU A 65 -5.04 -3.35 3.47
CA LEU A 65 -5.03 -4.19 4.67
C LEU A 65 -4.34 -3.48 5.85
N ALA A 66 -3.22 -2.81 5.59
CA ALA A 66 -2.51 -2.04 6.61
C ALA A 66 -3.36 -0.87 7.13
N ALA A 67 -4.04 -0.15 6.24
CA ALA A 67 -4.96 0.93 6.61
C ALA A 67 -6.15 0.40 7.41
N ARG A 68 -6.78 -0.70 6.98
CA ARG A 68 -7.87 -1.34 7.72
C ARG A 68 -7.45 -1.67 9.15
N ASP A 69 -6.30 -2.32 9.32
CA ASP A 69 -5.82 -2.69 10.65
C ASP A 69 -5.54 -1.45 11.52
N ALA A 70 -4.97 -0.38 10.94
CA ALA A 70 -4.69 0.86 11.65
C ALA A 70 -5.97 1.63 12.04
N ILE A 71 -6.96 1.66 11.16
CA ILE A 71 -8.27 2.30 11.40
C ILE A 71 -9.02 1.56 12.51
N HIS A 72 -9.02 0.23 12.45
CA HIS A 72 -9.59 -0.61 13.50
C HIS A 72 -8.87 -0.44 14.84
N ASP A 73 -7.53 -0.39 14.86
CA ASP A 73 -6.73 -0.15 16.07
C ASP A 73 -7.01 1.24 16.69
N ALA A 74 -7.37 2.23 15.86
CA ALA A 74 -7.83 3.54 16.30
C ALA A 74 -9.28 3.54 16.84
N GLY A 75 -9.96 2.39 16.88
CA GLY A 75 -11.35 2.27 17.31
C GLY A 75 -12.36 2.89 16.34
N LEU A 76 -12.00 2.99 15.06
CA LEU A 76 -12.84 3.56 14.02
C LEU A 76 -13.30 2.48 13.03
N ASP A 77 -14.54 2.60 12.55
CA ASP A 77 -15.07 1.77 11.46
C ASP A 77 -15.04 2.53 10.12
N SER A 78 -15.25 3.85 10.15
CA SER A 78 -15.21 4.73 8.98
C SER A 78 -14.91 6.18 9.37
N PHE A 79 -14.66 7.02 8.36
CA PHE A 79 -14.45 8.46 8.51
C PHE A 79 -15.67 9.31 8.13
N ALA A 80 -16.84 8.69 7.90
CA ALA A 80 -18.03 9.40 7.44
C ALA A 80 -18.41 10.59 8.34
N ASN A 81 -18.27 10.43 9.66
CA ASN A 81 -18.60 11.46 10.65
C ASN A 81 -17.65 12.67 10.63
N TYR A 82 -16.49 12.56 9.99
CA TYR A 82 -15.53 13.65 9.85
C TYR A 82 -15.73 14.46 8.56
N GLY A 83 -16.52 13.96 7.61
CA GLY A 83 -16.75 14.62 6.32
C GLY A 83 -15.45 15.01 5.62
N GLN A 84 -15.32 16.29 5.24
CA GLN A 84 -14.12 16.83 4.58
C GLN A 84 -12.93 17.06 5.54
N ARG A 85 -13.11 16.85 6.85
CA ARG A 85 -12.05 17.00 7.88
C ARG A 85 -11.26 15.71 8.14
N ALA A 86 -11.54 14.64 7.40
CA ALA A 86 -10.71 13.45 7.35
C ALA A 86 -9.91 13.38 6.04
N GLY A 87 -8.61 13.09 6.13
CA GLY A 87 -7.73 12.97 4.95
C GLY A 87 -6.94 11.66 4.89
N ILE A 88 -6.37 11.38 3.72
CA ILE A 88 -5.41 10.31 3.48
C ILE A 88 -4.14 10.91 2.87
N TYR A 89 -3.00 10.61 3.49
CA TYR A 89 -1.67 10.96 3.01
C TYR A 89 -0.88 9.67 2.80
N TYR A 90 -0.71 9.31 1.53
CA TYR A 90 -0.18 8.01 1.13
C TYR A 90 1.21 8.16 0.50
N GLY A 91 2.16 7.29 0.87
CA GLY A 91 3.48 7.25 0.26
C GLY A 91 3.59 6.11 -0.73
N ASN A 92 3.71 6.41 -2.04
CA ASN A 92 3.97 5.41 -3.07
C ASN A 92 4.79 5.99 -4.22
N VAL A 93 5.93 5.35 -4.48
CA VAL A 93 6.92 5.79 -5.46
C VAL A 93 6.71 5.16 -6.83
N ALA A 94 6.23 3.92 -6.86
CA ALA A 94 6.34 3.07 -8.05
C ALA A 94 4.99 2.68 -8.64
N GLY A 95 3.89 2.87 -7.90
CA GLY A 95 2.59 2.36 -8.34
C GLY A 95 2.56 0.83 -8.37
N GLY A 96 1.59 0.29 -9.11
CA GLY A 96 1.37 -1.14 -9.22
C GLY A 96 2.33 -1.83 -10.19
N LYS A 97 3.60 -2.00 -9.79
CA LYS A 97 4.64 -2.56 -10.66
C LYS A 97 4.42 -4.02 -11.05
N VAL A 98 3.76 -4.82 -10.21
CA VAL A 98 3.50 -6.24 -10.55
C VAL A 98 2.52 -6.32 -11.71
N THR A 99 1.46 -5.52 -11.65
CA THR A 99 0.44 -5.43 -12.70
C THR A 99 1.01 -4.79 -13.97
N GLU A 100 1.83 -3.74 -13.83
CA GLU A 100 2.52 -3.10 -14.97
C GLU A 100 3.42 -4.10 -15.72
N GLN A 101 4.25 -4.85 -15.00
CA GLN A 101 5.12 -5.86 -15.61
C GLN A 101 4.33 -6.97 -16.31
N ALA A 102 3.27 -7.48 -15.67
CA ALA A 102 2.42 -8.50 -16.28
C ALA A 102 1.73 -7.99 -17.55
N TRP A 103 1.30 -6.73 -17.55
CA TRP A 103 0.70 -6.11 -18.72
C TRP A 103 1.72 -5.92 -19.86
N TYR A 104 2.93 -5.45 -19.57
CA TYR A 104 4.00 -5.34 -20.59
C TYR A 104 4.35 -6.70 -21.20
N GLN A 105 4.44 -7.76 -20.38
CA GLN A 105 4.68 -9.11 -20.87
C GLN A 105 3.58 -9.55 -21.85
N GLN A 106 2.32 -9.35 -21.47
CA GLN A 106 1.18 -9.70 -22.32
C GLN A 106 1.18 -8.93 -23.66
N LEU A 107 1.48 -7.63 -23.61
CA LEU A 107 1.46 -6.78 -24.78
C LEU A 107 2.65 -7.04 -25.72
N LEU A 108 3.87 -7.03 -25.18
CA LEU A 108 5.10 -7.00 -25.96
C LEU A 108 5.65 -8.39 -26.32
N VAL A 109 5.35 -9.40 -25.50
CA VAL A 109 5.88 -10.76 -25.71
C VAL A 109 4.78 -11.70 -26.18
N ASP A 110 3.63 -11.70 -25.50
CA ASP A 110 2.53 -12.62 -25.83
C ASP A 110 1.64 -12.10 -26.99
N SER A 111 1.92 -10.90 -27.52
CA SER A 111 1.12 -10.24 -28.57
C SER A 111 -0.39 -10.14 -28.26
N LYS A 112 -0.74 -10.02 -26.98
CA LYS A 112 -2.13 -9.79 -26.53
C LYS A 112 -2.42 -8.30 -26.57
N HIS A 113 -3.23 -7.89 -27.53
CA HIS A 113 -3.54 -6.48 -27.79
C HIS A 113 -4.64 -5.91 -26.87
N ALA A 114 -5.32 -6.77 -26.10
CA ALA A 114 -6.36 -6.35 -25.17
C ALA A 114 -5.78 -6.14 -23.76
N SER A 115 -5.78 -4.89 -23.28
CA SER A 115 -5.57 -4.59 -21.86
C SER A 115 -6.86 -4.83 -21.07
N ARG A 116 -6.75 -5.37 -19.86
CA ARG A 116 -7.90 -5.36 -18.94
C ARG A 116 -8.26 -3.90 -18.63
N PRO A 117 -9.55 -3.49 -18.67
CA PRO A 117 -9.95 -2.10 -18.42
C PRO A 117 -9.44 -1.53 -17.09
N PHE A 118 -9.22 -2.41 -16.11
CA PHE A 118 -8.84 -2.05 -14.74
C PHE A 118 -7.34 -2.03 -14.49
N THR A 119 -6.54 -2.41 -15.49
CA THR A 119 -5.07 -2.38 -15.43
C THR A 119 -4.56 -0.98 -15.10
N ALA A 120 -5.15 0.07 -15.68
CA ALA A 120 -4.77 1.45 -15.38
C ALA A 120 -4.94 1.78 -13.89
N MET A 121 -6.09 1.41 -13.29
CA MET A 121 -6.35 1.66 -11.86
C MET A 121 -5.39 0.90 -10.94
N ALA A 122 -5.06 -0.34 -11.29
CA ALA A 122 -4.11 -1.14 -10.53
C ALA A 122 -2.67 -0.56 -10.59
N ILE A 123 -2.27 0.04 -11.72
CA ILE A 123 -0.93 0.61 -11.91
C ILE A 123 -0.80 2.00 -11.27
N MET A 124 -1.89 2.77 -11.21
CA MET A 124 -1.89 4.15 -10.72
C MET A 124 -1.24 4.30 -9.33
N HIS A 125 -0.34 5.29 -9.23
CA HIS A 125 0.42 5.58 -8.02
C HIS A 125 -0.48 5.90 -6.82
N ASN A 126 -1.58 6.61 -7.05
CA ASN A 126 -2.57 6.98 -6.04
C ASN A 126 -3.67 5.93 -5.83
N GLY A 127 -3.65 4.79 -6.53
CA GLY A 127 -4.75 3.84 -6.49
C GLY A 127 -4.96 3.21 -5.10
N GLY A 128 -3.89 2.99 -4.33
CA GLY A 128 -3.99 2.55 -2.93
C GLY A 128 -4.76 3.56 -2.07
N ALA A 129 -4.38 4.84 -2.15
CA ALA A 129 -5.04 5.93 -1.43
C ALA A 129 -6.52 6.07 -1.82
N ALA A 130 -6.83 6.00 -3.13
CA ALA A 130 -8.19 6.06 -3.63
C ALA A 130 -9.04 4.90 -3.09
N GLN A 131 -8.51 3.68 -3.07
CA GLN A 131 -9.22 2.51 -2.54
C GLN A 131 -9.46 2.60 -1.03
N ILE A 132 -8.49 3.12 -0.26
CA ILE A 132 -8.68 3.38 1.18
C ILE A 132 -9.77 4.43 1.40
N SER A 133 -9.76 5.51 0.61
CA SER A 133 -10.78 6.57 0.67
C SER A 133 -12.19 6.02 0.43
N ILE A 134 -12.37 5.23 -0.63
CA ILE A 134 -13.66 4.62 -0.99
C ILE A 134 -14.15 3.70 0.12
N ARG A 135 -13.29 2.82 0.65
CA ARG A 135 -13.66 1.82 1.67
C ARG A 135 -14.05 2.42 3.01
N HIS A 136 -13.41 3.52 3.39
CA HIS A 136 -13.58 4.12 4.72
C HIS A 136 -14.27 5.48 4.69
N GLN A 137 -14.85 5.87 3.55
CA GLN A 137 -15.60 7.13 3.38
C GLN A 137 -14.80 8.37 3.81
N VAL A 138 -13.54 8.44 3.39
CA VAL A 138 -12.71 9.64 3.58
C VAL A 138 -13.05 10.64 2.49
N LEU A 139 -13.66 11.78 2.86
CA LEU A 139 -14.17 12.78 1.91
C LEU A 139 -13.31 14.05 1.83
N GLY A 140 -12.27 14.17 2.66
CA GLY A 140 -11.30 15.25 2.58
C GLY A 140 -10.14 14.95 1.61
N PRO A 141 -8.96 15.56 1.82
CA PRO A 141 -7.81 15.42 0.93
C PRO A 141 -7.32 13.97 0.82
N VAL A 142 -7.12 13.48 -0.41
CA VAL A 142 -6.50 12.18 -0.69
C VAL A 142 -5.24 12.43 -1.51
N VAL A 143 -4.10 12.51 -0.84
CA VAL A 143 -2.82 12.95 -1.40
C VAL A 143 -1.85 11.78 -1.45
N THR A 144 -1.13 11.64 -2.56
CA THR A 144 -0.09 10.61 -2.73
C THR A 144 1.26 11.26 -3.00
N HIS A 145 2.29 10.88 -2.23
CA HIS A 145 3.66 11.35 -2.35
C HIS A 145 4.56 10.29 -2.98
N GLY A 146 5.37 10.71 -3.97
CA GLY A 146 6.30 9.85 -4.71
C GLY A 146 7.78 10.10 -4.46
N SER A 147 8.16 10.75 -3.35
CA SER A 147 9.55 11.19 -3.08
C SER A 147 10.49 10.05 -2.64
N ALA A 148 10.62 9.01 -3.47
CA ALA A 148 11.49 7.85 -3.24
C ALA A 148 11.36 7.30 -1.80
N CYS A 149 12.48 6.99 -1.14
CA CYS A 149 12.51 6.47 0.23
C CYS A 149 12.01 7.45 1.30
N SER A 150 11.70 8.70 0.95
CA SER A 150 11.16 9.70 1.86
C SER A 150 9.65 9.93 1.71
N ALA A 151 9.02 9.30 0.71
CA ALA A 151 7.61 9.46 0.39
C ALA A 151 6.69 9.36 1.62
N SER A 152 6.90 8.33 2.44
CA SER A 152 6.15 8.10 3.68
C SER A 152 6.38 9.16 4.75
N SER A 153 7.64 9.57 4.94
CA SER A 153 7.98 10.58 5.93
C SER A 153 7.38 11.92 5.56
N ILE A 154 7.35 12.25 4.26
CA ILE A 154 6.65 13.43 3.75
C ILE A 154 5.15 13.31 3.98
N ALA A 155 4.54 12.16 3.64
CA ALA A 155 3.12 11.92 3.85
C ALA A 155 2.70 12.13 5.32
N ILE A 156 3.46 11.58 6.28
CA ILE A 156 3.23 11.82 7.71
C ILE A 156 3.41 13.30 8.06
N GLY A 157 4.48 13.92 7.58
CA GLY A 157 4.78 15.32 7.86
C GLY A 157 3.67 16.25 7.35
N GLU A 158 3.12 15.99 6.18
CA GLU A 158 2.01 16.76 5.63
C GLU A 158 0.69 16.50 6.35
N ALA A 159 0.37 15.25 6.68
CA ALA A 159 -0.79 14.92 7.49
C ALA A 159 -0.75 15.63 8.85
N MET A 160 0.41 15.61 9.51
CA MET A 160 0.63 16.28 10.79
C MET A 160 0.46 17.80 10.67
N ARG A 161 0.99 18.42 9.60
CA ARG A 161 0.79 19.86 9.34
C ARG A 161 -0.68 20.18 9.08
N ALA A 162 -1.38 19.37 8.28
CA ALA A 162 -2.79 19.60 7.97
C ALA A 162 -3.67 19.53 9.23
N ILE A 163 -3.39 18.61 10.15
CA ILE A 163 -4.08 18.54 11.44
C ILE A 163 -3.70 19.73 12.33
N ARG A 164 -2.40 20.00 12.49
CA ARG A 164 -1.89 21.10 13.34
C ARG A 164 -2.45 22.46 12.92
N ASP A 165 -2.53 22.70 11.61
CA ASP A 165 -2.99 23.97 11.04
C ASP A 165 -4.53 24.05 10.97
N GLY A 166 -5.25 23.02 11.46
CA GLY A 166 -6.70 23.02 11.61
C GLY A 166 -7.51 22.63 10.37
N TYR A 167 -6.85 22.24 9.28
CA TYR A 167 -7.50 21.79 8.04
C TYR A 167 -8.19 20.44 8.20
N LEU A 168 -7.62 19.55 9.01
CA LEU A 168 -8.15 18.21 9.29
C LEU A 168 -8.26 17.96 10.79
N ASP A 169 -9.23 17.14 11.19
CA ASP A 169 -9.30 16.60 12.55
C ASP A 169 -8.58 15.26 12.65
N ILE A 170 -8.52 14.53 11.54
CA ILE A 170 -7.96 13.19 11.48
C ILE A 170 -7.39 12.89 10.10
N ALA A 171 -6.33 12.08 10.07
CA ALA A 171 -5.75 11.63 8.81
C ALA A 171 -5.18 10.22 8.94
N VAL A 172 -5.32 9.45 7.87
CA VAL A 172 -4.56 8.20 7.68
C VAL A 172 -3.27 8.54 6.96
N ALA A 173 -2.12 8.21 7.56
CA ALA A 173 -0.80 8.42 6.96
C ALA A 173 0.00 7.11 6.92
N GLU A 174 0.53 6.73 5.76
CA GLU A 174 1.18 5.42 5.55
C GLU A 174 2.72 5.47 5.52
N VAL A 175 3.35 4.41 6.06
CA VAL A 175 4.79 4.14 5.99
C VAL A 175 5.12 2.81 5.29
N PRO A 176 5.55 2.82 4.02
CA PRO A 176 6.51 1.82 3.57
C PRO A 176 7.85 2.02 4.28
N LYS A 177 8.16 1.13 5.23
CA LYS A 177 9.32 1.26 6.13
C LYS A 177 10.66 1.25 5.37
N ARG A 178 11.52 2.19 5.74
CA ARG A 178 12.93 2.32 5.34
C ARG A 178 13.78 1.23 6.01
N ARG A 179 14.63 0.58 5.21
CA ARG A 179 15.81 -0.29 5.49
C ARG A 179 15.78 -1.19 6.72
#